data_AF-A0A9D4EVP1-F1
#
_entry.id   AF-A0A9D4EVP1-F1
#
_cell.length_a   1.000
_cell.length_b   1.000
_cell.length_c   1.000
_cell.angle_alpha   90.00
_cell.angle_beta   90.00
_cell.angle_gamma   90.00
#
_symmetry.space_group_name_H-M   'P 1'
#
loop_
_entity.id
_entity.type
_entity.pdbx_description
1 polymer ?
#
loop_
_entity_poly.entity_id
_entity_poly.type
_entity_poly.pdbx_seq_one_letter_code
_entity_poly.pdbx_strand_id
1 'polypeptide(L)'
;MTTILTISACWILGVFIYVDAVTDDDFQSLLARLSVLEEKQAFSEKRIAALETEIKLSQKRIADLEKYKTLSERRVATLERKNEARNSRIDVFDAVKKMYAKTAALETNNNKYGKTLFYMKGASIKNDKIQSNIKTAVPENDFEVLPNRNGETYPRQTDNIEIANNSTAVLQSDHRRFAVQENVAFTAMRVPNQQHIGINQDIIFDRVLTNEGGGYHPNHGVFTAPQSGVYVISSTILTWMNGEVHAAIVHNGNAVAHIYGHGDNGRHDQSSQTVVIRLNVGDEVAVQNVNPPDNNIWGYSYSSFSGYLV
;
A
#
# COMPACT_ATOMS: atom_id res chain seq x y z
N MET A 1 -21.66 -3.69 -122.90
CA MET A 1 -21.81 -4.20 -121.52
C MET A 1 -20.44 -4.32 -120.83
N THR A 2 -19.57 -3.34 -121.07
CA THR A 2 -18.13 -3.36 -120.70
C THR A 2 -17.78 -2.24 -119.71
N THR A 3 -18.73 -1.38 -119.37
CA THR A 3 -18.60 -0.25 -118.43
C THR A 3 -19.13 -0.55 -117.02
N ILE A 4 -19.88 -1.65 -116.83
CA ILE A 4 -20.44 -2.04 -115.51
C ILE A 4 -19.46 -2.95 -114.74
N LEU A 5 -18.58 -3.67 -115.42
CA LEU A 5 -17.58 -4.55 -114.80
C LEU A 5 -16.39 -3.82 -114.17
N THR A 6 -16.08 -2.60 -114.62
CA THR A 6 -14.95 -1.80 -114.09
C THR A 6 -15.30 -1.04 -112.80
N ILE A 7 -16.56 -0.61 -112.64
CA ILE A 7 -16.99 0.12 -111.44
C ILE A 7 -17.17 -0.84 -110.24
N SER A 8 -17.62 -2.07 -110.49
CA SER A 8 -17.75 -3.09 -109.42
C SER A 8 -16.38 -3.58 -108.93
N ALA A 9 -15.38 -3.67 -109.80
CA ALA A 9 -14.00 -3.99 -109.40
C ALA A 9 -13.34 -2.86 -108.59
N CYS A 10 -13.59 -1.58 -108.92
CA CYS A 10 -13.06 -0.45 -108.16
C CYS A 10 -13.67 -0.31 -106.75
N TRP A 11 -14.94 -0.65 -106.56
CA TRP A 11 -15.56 -0.65 -105.22
C TRP A 11 -15.09 -1.83 -104.37
N ILE A 12 -14.88 -3.01 -104.95
CA ILE A 12 -14.36 -4.18 -104.23
C ILE A 12 -12.88 -4.00 -103.88
N LEU A 13 -12.06 -3.46 -104.78
CA LEU A 13 -10.66 -3.10 -104.49
C LEU A 13 -10.55 -1.91 -103.54
N GLY A 14 -11.44 -0.93 -103.59
CA GLY A 14 -11.46 0.18 -102.63
C GLY A 14 -11.85 -0.25 -101.21
N VAL A 15 -12.75 -1.21 -101.07
CA VAL A 15 -13.08 -1.84 -99.77
C VAL A 15 -11.96 -2.78 -99.32
N PHE A 16 -11.32 -3.53 -100.22
CA PHE A 16 -10.13 -4.33 -99.89
C PHE A 16 -8.95 -3.46 -99.46
N ILE A 17 -8.67 -2.34 -100.15
CA ILE A 17 -7.60 -1.41 -99.81
C ILE A 17 -7.92 -0.61 -98.54
N TYR A 18 -9.20 -0.34 -98.24
CA TYR A 18 -9.60 0.29 -96.98
C TYR A 18 -9.53 -0.68 -95.79
N VAL A 19 -9.72 -1.98 -96.03
CA VAL A 19 -9.49 -3.05 -95.03
C VAL A 19 -8.00 -3.36 -94.89
N ASP A 20 -7.20 -3.26 -95.96
CA ASP A 20 -5.74 -3.42 -95.98
C ASP A 20 -4.98 -2.14 -95.55
N ALA A 21 -5.67 -1.04 -95.25
CA ALA A 21 -5.08 0.19 -94.72
C ALA A 21 -4.90 0.16 -93.19
N VAL A 22 -5.47 -0.83 -92.50
CA VAL A 22 -4.92 -1.26 -91.21
C VAL A 22 -3.79 -2.19 -91.57
N THR A 23 -2.58 -1.63 -91.64
CA THR A 23 -1.39 -2.45 -91.80
C THR A 23 -1.38 -3.51 -90.70
N ASP A 24 -0.96 -4.75 -91.00
CA ASP A 24 -0.83 -5.81 -89.97
C ASP A 24 -0.04 -5.27 -88.76
N ASP A 25 0.96 -4.42 -89.02
CA ASP A 25 1.73 -3.67 -88.00
C ASP A 25 0.87 -2.79 -87.06
N ASP A 26 -0.14 -2.08 -87.55
CA ASP A 26 -1.05 -1.26 -86.72
C ASP A 26 -1.95 -2.13 -85.83
N PHE A 27 -2.43 -3.27 -86.36
CA PHE A 27 -3.22 -4.23 -85.59
C PHE A 27 -2.36 -4.93 -84.51
N GLN A 28 -1.14 -5.36 -84.86
CA GLN A 28 -0.20 -5.92 -83.90
C GLN A 28 0.22 -4.91 -82.82
N SER A 29 0.39 -3.63 -83.18
CA SER A 29 0.66 -2.53 -82.23
C SER A 29 -0.50 -2.32 -81.24
N LEU A 30 -1.74 -2.41 -81.72
CA LEU A 30 -2.93 -2.28 -80.89
C LEU A 30 -3.11 -3.48 -79.95
N LEU A 31 -2.83 -4.69 -80.41
CA LEU A 31 -2.79 -5.90 -79.58
C LEU A 31 -1.70 -5.83 -78.50
N ALA A 32 -0.51 -5.34 -78.84
CA ALA A 32 0.57 -5.13 -77.88
C ALA A 32 0.17 -4.13 -76.78
N ARG A 33 -0.48 -3.00 -77.15
CA ARG A 33 -1.00 -2.02 -76.18
C ARG A 33 -2.11 -2.60 -75.30
N LEU A 34 -2.99 -3.43 -75.87
CA LEU A 34 -4.05 -4.11 -75.13
C LEU A 34 -3.45 -5.04 -74.06
N SER A 35 -2.46 -5.86 -74.43
CA SER A 35 -1.80 -6.77 -73.48
C SER A 35 -1.16 -6.02 -72.30
N VAL A 36 -0.50 -4.89 -72.56
CA VAL A 36 0.10 -4.05 -71.52
C VAL A 36 -0.96 -3.41 -70.62
N LEU A 37 -2.13 -3.05 -71.18
CA LEU A 37 -3.24 -2.52 -70.40
C LEU A 37 -3.87 -3.60 -69.52
N GLU A 38 -4.04 -4.82 -70.01
CA GLU A 38 -4.54 -5.96 -69.23
C GLU A 38 -3.60 -6.30 -68.06
N GLU A 39 -2.28 -6.29 -68.29
CA GLU A 39 -1.30 -6.49 -67.22
C GLU A 39 -1.35 -5.38 -66.17
N LYS A 40 -1.47 -4.11 -66.60
CA LYS A 40 -1.62 -2.96 -65.70
C LYS A 40 -2.92 -3.05 -64.90
N GLN A 41 -4.00 -3.48 -65.53
CA GLN A 41 -5.29 -3.68 -64.86
C GLN A 41 -5.16 -4.76 -63.80
N ALA A 42 -4.62 -5.93 -64.14
CA ALA A 42 -4.40 -7.02 -63.19
C ALA A 42 -3.48 -6.61 -62.01
N PHE A 43 -2.45 -5.81 -62.27
CA PHE A 43 -1.59 -5.25 -61.22
C PHE A 43 -2.34 -4.27 -60.31
N SER A 44 -3.20 -3.43 -60.87
CA SER A 44 -4.02 -2.48 -60.11
C SER A 44 -5.03 -3.19 -59.22
N GLU A 45 -5.67 -4.26 -59.71
CA GLU A 45 -6.63 -5.07 -58.95
C GLU A 45 -5.94 -5.77 -57.77
N LYS A 46 -4.74 -6.32 -57.97
CA LYS A 46 -3.93 -6.89 -56.88
C LYS A 46 -3.58 -5.85 -55.81
N ARG A 47 -3.25 -4.61 -56.22
CA ARG A 47 -2.97 -3.52 -55.26
C ARG A 47 -4.21 -3.09 -54.49
N ILE A 48 -5.37 -3.02 -55.13
CA ILE A 48 -6.64 -2.69 -54.47
C ILE A 48 -6.96 -3.76 -53.42
N ALA A 49 -6.88 -5.04 -53.78
CA ALA A 49 -7.12 -6.13 -52.84
C ALA A 49 -6.18 -6.07 -51.62
N ALA A 50 -4.90 -5.77 -51.83
CA ALA A 50 -3.94 -5.59 -50.74
C ALA A 50 -4.33 -4.42 -49.81
N LEU A 51 -4.69 -3.26 -50.38
CA LEU A 51 -5.13 -2.09 -49.61
C LEU A 51 -6.42 -2.37 -48.83
N GLU A 52 -7.38 -3.11 -49.39
CA GLU A 52 -8.60 -3.50 -48.70
C GLU A 52 -8.30 -4.36 -47.46
N THR A 53 -7.34 -5.28 -47.54
CA THR A 53 -6.93 -6.08 -46.37
C THR A 53 -6.29 -5.22 -45.29
N GLU A 54 -5.48 -4.22 -45.68
CA GLU A 54 -4.81 -3.30 -44.76
C GLU A 54 -5.80 -2.35 -44.07
N ILE A 55 -6.80 -1.86 -44.81
CA ILE A 55 -7.89 -1.05 -44.26
C ILE A 55 -8.69 -1.86 -43.24
N LYS A 56 -9.01 -3.12 -43.56
CA LYS A 56 -9.74 -4.00 -42.64
C LYS A 56 -8.96 -4.28 -41.36
N LEU A 57 -7.65 -4.49 -41.46
CA LEU A 57 -6.77 -4.64 -40.31
C LEU A 57 -6.71 -3.36 -39.46
N SER A 58 -6.63 -2.20 -40.12
CA SER A 58 -6.60 -0.90 -39.46
C SER A 58 -7.91 -0.62 -38.71
N GLN A 59 -9.06 -0.93 -39.29
CA GLN A 59 -10.37 -0.81 -38.64
C GLN A 59 -10.46 -1.70 -37.39
N LYS A 60 -9.96 -2.94 -37.46
CA LYS A 60 -9.91 -3.83 -36.29
C LYS A 60 -9.05 -3.23 -35.17
N ARG A 61 -7.90 -2.66 -35.53
CA ARG A 61 -6.99 -2.02 -34.56
C ARG A 61 -7.61 -0.78 -33.91
N ILE A 62 -8.38 0.00 -34.66
CA ILE A 62 -9.12 1.15 -34.12
C ILE A 62 -10.16 0.68 -33.10
N ALA A 63 -10.94 -0.36 -33.42
CA ALA A 63 -11.92 -0.91 -32.48
C ALA A 63 -11.29 -1.41 -31.18
N ASP A 64 -10.12 -2.08 -31.26
CA ASP A 64 -9.38 -2.50 -30.07
C ASP A 64 -8.90 -1.28 -29.24
N LEU A 65 -8.38 -0.24 -29.90
CA LEU A 65 -7.96 0.99 -29.24
C LEU A 65 -9.11 1.72 -28.54
N GLU A 66 -10.29 1.78 -29.16
CA GLU A 66 -11.49 2.36 -28.55
C GLU A 66 -11.86 1.62 -27.26
N LYS A 67 -11.79 0.29 -27.26
CA LYS A 67 -12.03 -0.54 -26.06
C LYS A 67 -11.01 -0.25 -24.95
N TYR A 68 -9.72 -0.11 -25.30
CA TYR A 68 -8.69 0.27 -24.34
C TYR A 68 -8.91 1.66 -23.75
N LYS A 69 -9.32 2.62 -24.59
CA LYS A 69 -9.67 3.97 -24.14
C LYS A 69 -10.80 3.94 -23.12
N THR A 70 -11.91 3.26 -23.41
CA THR A 70 -13.03 3.15 -22.47
C THR A 70 -12.62 2.49 -21.16
N LEU A 71 -11.76 1.46 -21.22
CA LEU A 71 -11.25 0.80 -20.03
C LEU A 71 -10.36 1.73 -19.18
N SER A 72 -9.49 2.53 -19.83
CA SER A 72 -8.67 3.52 -19.14
C SER A 72 -9.50 4.60 -18.47
N GLU A 73 -10.56 5.10 -19.13
CA GLU A 73 -11.46 6.11 -18.58
C GLU A 73 -12.19 5.58 -17.34
N ARG A 74 -12.65 4.33 -17.36
CA ARG A 74 -13.24 3.67 -16.18
C ARG A 74 -12.25 3.54 -15.03
N ARG A 75 -10.98 3.23 -15.32
CA ARG A 75 -9.92 3.15 -14.30
C ARG A 75 -9.67 4.52 -13.68
N VAL A 76 -9.58 5.57 -14.48
CA VAL A 76 -9.41 6.96 -14.00
C VAL A 76 -10.57 7.36 -13.09
N ALA A 77 -11.82 7.17 -13.51
CA ALA A 77 -12.99 7.48 -12.69
C ALA A 77 -13.00 6.74 -11.34
N THR A 78 -12.51 5.49 -11.32
CA THR A 78 -12.40 4.71 -10.07
C THR A 78 -11.30 5.27 -9.15
N LEU A 79 -10.17 5.69 -9.71
CA LEU A 79 -9.07 6.29 -8.97
C LEU A 79 -9.46 7.65 -8.40
N GLU A 80 -10.19 8.47 -9.15
CA GLU A 80 -10.71 9.76 -8.70
C GLU A 80 -11.62 9.60 -7.49
N ARG A 81 -12.61 8.69 -7.54
CA ARG A 81 -13.47 8.37 -6.38
C ARG A 81 -12.69 7.89 -5.16
N LYS A 82 -11.66 7.06 -5.37
CA LYS A 82 -10.78 6.61 -4.27
C LYS A 82 -9.99 7.77 -3.67
N ASN A 83 -9.52 8.71 -4.48
CA ASN A 83 -8.79 9.89 -4.01
C ASN A 83 -9.72 10.85 -3.27
N GLU A 84 -10.95 11.07 -3.73
CA GLU A 84 -11.96 11.84 -3.00
C GLU A 84 -12.22 11.24 -1.61
N ALA A 85 -12.41 9.93 -1.53
CA ALA A 85 -12.60 9.23 -0.25
C ALA A 85 -11.36 9.34 0.67
N ARG A 86 -10.15 9.38 0.11
CA ARG A 86 -8.91 9.62 0.89
C ARG A 86 -8.85 11.05 1.41
N ASN A 87 -9.22 12.04 0.60
CA ASN A 87 -9.25 13.44 1.02
C ASN A 87 -10.21 13.65 2.19
N SER A 88 -11.41 13.07 2.14
CA SER A 88 -12.35 13.13 3.29
C SER A 88 -11.79 12.46 4.56
N ARG A 89 -10.93 11.44 4.45
CA ARG A 89 -10.24 10.86 5.62
C ARG A 89 -9.18 11.80 6.21
N ILE A 90 -8.53 12.61 5.39
CA ILE A 90 -7.55 13.60 5.85
C ILE A 90 -8.24 14.65 6.73
N ASP A 91 -9.44 15.10 6.34
CA ASP A 91 -10.24 16.03 7.16
C ASP A 91 -10.56 15.44 8.56
N VAL A 92 -10.85 14.14 8.63
CA VAL A 92 -11.05 13.42 9.89
C VAL A 92 -9.76 13.39 10.71
N PHE A 93 -8.60 13.15 10.09
CA PHE A 93 -7.31 13.18 10.78
C PHE A 93 -7.00 14.56 11.37
N ASP A 94 -7.31 15.65 10.66
CA ASP A 94 -7.11 17.00 11.18
C ASP A 94 -8.08 17.33 12.32
N ALA A 95 -9.31 16.82 12.28
CA ALA A 95 -10.24 16.89 13.41
C ALA A 95 -9.71 16.11 14.64
N VAL A 96 -9.14 14.93 14.42
CA VAL A 96 -8.54 14.10 15.46
C VAL A 96 -7.30 14.77 16.07
N LYS A 97 -6.44 15.41 15.27
CA LYS A 97 -5.31 16.22 15.78
C LYS A 97 -5.78 17.35 16.70
N LYS A 98 -6.86 18.05 16.32
CA LYS A 98 -7.47 19.08 17.18
C LYS A 98 -8.01 18.48 18.48
N MET A 99 -8.60 17.29 18.44
CA MET A 99 -9.00 16.57 19.65
C MET A 99 -7.82 16.25 20.56
N TYR A 100 -6.71 15.72 20.03
CA TYR A 100 -5.51 15.41 20.81
C TYR A 100 -4.91 16.66 21.47
N ALA A 101 -4.90 17.80 20.79
CA ALA A 101 -4.46 19.07 21.40
C ALA A 101 -5.36 19.46 22.59
N LYS A 102 -6.67 19.20 22.48
CA LYS A 102 -7.64 19.48 23.56
C LYS A 102 -7.47 18.51 24.75
N THR A 103 -7.16 17.23 24.51
CA THR A 103 -6.91 16.27 25.60
C THR A 103 -5.63 16.60 26.36
N ALA A 104 -4.55 16.99 25.67
CA ALA A 104 -3.31 17.44 26.33
C ALA A 104 -3.54 18.67 27.23
N ALA A 105 -4.37 19.62 26.80
CA ALA A 105 -4.76 20.76 27.62
C ALA A 105 -5.56 20.35 28.88
N LEU A 106 -6.45 19.36 28.75
CA LEU A 106 -7.21 18.81 29.87
C LEU A 106 -6.32 18.07 30.87
N GLU A 107 -5.35 17.29 30.41
CA GLU A 107 -4.37 16.61 31.27
C GLU A 107 -3.54 17.61 32.09
N THR A 108 -3.12 18.71 31.46
CA THR A 108 -2.40 19.80 32.13
C THR A 108 -3.24 20.42 33.25
N ASN A 109 -4.52 20.66 32.99
CA ASN A 109 -5.46 21.16 33.99
C ASN A 109 -5.69 20.15 35.13
N ASN A 110 -5.88 18.87 34.81
CA ASN A 110 -6.03 17.81 35.82
C ASN A 110 -4.81 17.70 36.72
N ASN A 111 -3.59 17.81 36.18
CA ASN A 111 -2.36 17.83 36.98
C ASN A 111 -2.30 19.04 37.93
N LYS A 112 -2.79 20.20 37.49
CA LYS A 112 -2.91 21.39 38.35
C LYS A 112 -3.86 21.12 39.52
N TYR A 113 -5.04 20.56 39.25
CA TYR A 113 -5.99 20.19 40.30
C TYR A 113 -5.44 19.12 41.25
N GLY A 114 -4.71 18.13 40.74
CA GLY A 114 -4.03 17.12 41.56
C GLY A 114 -3.00 17.71 42.52
N LYS A 115 -2.19 18.68 42.06
CA LYS A 115 -1.27 19.42 42.94
C LYS A 115 -2.01 20.21 44.02
N THR A 116 -3.08 20.91 43.68
CA THR A 116 -3.90 21.63 44.67
C THR A 116 -4.47 20.68 45.71
N LEU A 117 -4.97 19.51 45.29
CA LEU A 117 -5.49 18.49 46.20
C LEU A 117 -4.42 17.96 47.16
N PHE A 118 -3.19 17.77 46.70
CA PHE A 118 -2.07 17.37 47.55
C PHE A 118 -1.79 18.39 48.67
N TYR A 119 -1.74 19.68 48.34
CA TYR A 119 -1.55 20.74 49.34
C TYR A 119 -2.71 20.81 50.34
N MET A 120 -3.95 20.70 49.87
CA MET A 120 -5.13 20.67 50.76
C MET A 120 -5.11 19.47 51.70
N LYS A 121 -4.70 18.28 51.21
CA LYS A 121 -4.57 17.07 52.03
C LYS A 121 -3.52 17.25 53.13
N GLY A 122 -2.37 17.85 52.80
CA GLY A 122 -1.35 18.20 53.79
C GLY A 122 -1.82 19.21 54.83
N ALA A 123 -2.61 20.21 54.42
CA ALA A 123 -3.22 21.17 55.34
C ALA A 123 -4.25 20.52 56.28
N SER A 124 -5.08 19.61 55.77
CA SER A 124 -6.05 18.85 56.59
C SER A 124 -5.35 18.03 57.67
N ILE A 125 -4.27 17.32 57.34
CA ILE A 125 -3.48 16.54 58.31
C ILE A 125 -2.89 17.43 59.41
N LYS A 126 -2.42 18.64 59.06
CA LYS A 126 -1.94 19.60 60.05
C LYS A 126 -3.09 20.07 60.97
N ASN A 127 -4.26 20.31 60.41
CA ASN A 127 -5.44 20.71 61.16
C ASN A 127 -5.87 19.61 62.14
N ASP A 128 -5.88 18.35 61.71
CA ASP A 128 -6.20 17.19 62.56
C ASP A 128 -5.22 17.06 63.73
N LYS A 129 -3.92 17.28 63.49
CA LYS A 129 -2.90 17.33 64.55
C LYS A 129 -3.09 18.49 65.52
N ILE A 130 -3.51 19.65 65.03
CA ILE A 130 -3.84 20.80 65.89
C ILE A 130 -5.05 20.47 66.76
N GLN A 131 -6.10 19.89 66.18
CA GLN A 131 -7.29 19.46 66.91
C GLN A 131 -6.97 18.40 67.97
N SER A 132 -6.11 17.41 67.66
CA SER A 132 -5.67 16.42 68.64
C SER A 132 -4.87 17.05 69.77
N ASN A 133 -3.97 17.97 69.46
CA ASN A 133 -3.15 18.67 70.46
C ASN A 133 -4.00 19.57 71.37
N ILE A 134 -5.03 20.23 70.83
CA ILE A 134 -6.01 21.01 71.61
C ILE A 134 -6.77 20.07 72.55
N LYS A 135 -7.23 18.91 72.07
CA LYS A 135 -7.92 17.88 72.87
C LYS A 135 -7.08 17.33 74.02
N THR A 136 -5.75 17.26 73.86
CA THR A 136 -4.83 16.82 74.90
C THR A 136 -4.40 17.95 75.84
N ALA A 137 -4.37 19.20 75.36
CA ALA A 137 -4.01 20.38 76.15
C ALA A 137 -5.19 20.91 76.99
N VAL A 138 -6.41 20.58 76.61
CA VAL A 138 -7.64 20.80 77.37
C VAL A 138 -8.11 19.44 77.87
N PRO A 139 -7.75 19.01 79.11
CA PRO A 139 -8.36 17.84 79.70
C PRO A 139 -9.89 18.02 79.67
N GLU A 140 -10.64 16.97 79.37
CA GLU A 140 -12.07 16.85 79.67
C GLU A 140 -12.24 16.87 81.20
N ASN A 141 -11.87 17.96 81.87
CA ASN A 141 -12.46 18.32 83.14
C ASN A 141 -13.80 18.93 82.76
N ASP A 142 -14.88 18.30 83.23
CA ASP A 142 -16.27 18.72 83.20
C ASP A 142 -16.42 20.24 83.07
N PHE A 143 -16.34 20.76 81.85
CA PHE A 143 -16.85 22.08 81.56
C PHE A 143 -18.35 21.91 81.60
N GLU A 144 -18.95 22.32 82.71
CA GLU A 144 -20.38 22.61 82.76
C GLU A 144 -20.73 23.35 81.47
N VAL A 145 -21.56 22.72 80.64
CA VAL A 145 -22.14 23.37 79.47
C VAL A 145 -23.06 24.45 80.03
N LEU A 146 -22.51 25.64 80.25
CA LEU A 146 -23.32 26.77 80.67
C LEU A 146 -24.30 27.05 79.54
N PRO A 147 -25.63 27.02 79.81
CA PRO A 147 -26.61 27.32 78.79
C PRO A 147 -26.37 28.74 78.30
N ASN A 148 -26.52 28.98 76.99
CA ASN A 148 -26.60 30.35 76.50
C ASN A 148 -27.80 31.05 77.20
N ARG A 149 -27.89 32.39 77.15
CA ARG A 149 -28.99 33.15 77.79
C ARG A 149 -30.41 32.70 77.42
N ASN A 150 -30.56 31.83 76.40
CA ASN A 150 -31.81 31.35 75.85
C ASN A 150 -31.98 29.81 75.97
N GLY A 151 -31.05 29.07 76.58
CA GLY A 151 -31.21 27.64 76.90
C GLY A 151 -30.97 26.61 75.78
N GLU A 152 -30.34 26.96 74.65
CA GLU A 152 -30.11 26.02 73.54
C GLU A 152 -28.70 25.39 73.53
N THR A 153 -28.62 24.08 73.25
CA THR A 153 -27.38 23.30 73.10
C THR A 153 -27.13 22.90 71.63
N TYR A 154 -25.88 22.99 71.14
CA TYR A 154 -25.54 22.67 69.74
C TYR A 154 -25.23 21.17 69.51
N PRO A 155 -25.71 20.55 68.40
CA PRO A 155 -25.40 19.16 68.07
C PRO A 155 -24.06 18.99 67.31
N ARG A 156 -23.41 17.83 67.49
CA ARG A 156 -22.09 17.47 66.92
C ARG A 156 -22.26 16.82 65.53
N GLN A 157 -21.73 17.45 64.47
CA GLN A 157 -21.86 16.98 63.08
C GLN A 157 -20.79 15.92 62.76
N THR A 158 -21.19 14.69 62.40
CA THR A 158 -20.28 13.53 62.19
C THR A 158 -20.25 12.99 60.74
N ASP A 159 -21.03 13.57 59.82
CA ASP A 159 -21.27 12.99 58.49
C ASP A 159 -20.10 13.15 57.48
N ASN A 160 -19.06 13.91 57.81
CA ASN A 160 -17.99 14.26 56.85
C ASN A 160 -16.87 13.22 56.71
N ILE A 161 -16.80 12.20 57.58
CA ILE A 161 -15.66 11.26 57.63
C ILE A 161 -15.83 10.10 56.62
N GLU A 162 -17.06 9.72 56.27
CA GLU A 162 -17.32 8.54 55.43
C GLU A 162 -17.08 8.80 53.93
N ILE A 163 -17.32 10.03 53.47
CA ILE A 163 -17.19 10.44 52.05
C ILE A 163 -15.72 10.47 51.60
N ALA A 164 -14.79 10.79 52.50
CA ALA A 164 -13.37 10.89 52.21
C ALA A 164 -12.73 9.52 51.91
N ASN A 165 -13.21 8.46 52.56
CA ASN A 165 -12.66 7.11 52.42
C ASN A 165 -13.05 6.49 51.07
N ASN A 166 -14.30 6.69 50.62
CA ASN A 166 -14.75 6.20 49.31
C ASN A 166 -14.06 6.90 48.14
N SER A 167 -13.72 8.18 48.28
CA SER A 167 -13.03 8.96 47.24
C SER A 167 -11.58 8.49 46.98
N THR A 168 -10.96 7.83 47.96
CA THR A 168 -9.55 7.42 47.87
C THR A 168 -9.39 6.08 47.13
N ALA A 169 -10.40 5.21 47.17
CA ALA A 169 -10.40 3.91 46.50
C ALA A 169 -10.59 4.02 44.98
N VAL A 170 -11.38 4.99 44.51
CA VAL A 170 -11.68 5.21 43.09
C VAL A 170 -10.45 5.71 42.30
N LEU A 171 -9.60 6.52 42.93
CA LEU A 171 -8.39 7.07 42.28
C LEU A 171 -7.29 6.03 42.03
N GLN A 172 -7.30 4.91 42.75
CA GLN A 172 -6.31 3.84 42.59
C GLN A 172 -6.64 2.87 41.44
N SER A 173 -7.92 2.73 41.07
CA SER A 173 -8.34 1.85 39.98
C SER A 173 -8.05 2.41 38.58
N ASP A 174 -7.98 3.74 38.42
CA ASP A 174 -7.87 4.37 37.10
C ASP A 174 -6.45 4.39 36.52
N HIS A 175 -5.41 4.30 37.36
CA HIS A 175 -4.01 4.29 36.91
C HIS A 175 -3.55 3.01 36.21
N ARG A 176 -4.31 1.91 36.28
CA ARG A 176 -3.98 0.65 35.56
C ARG A 176 -4.49 0.60 34.12
N ARG A 177 -5.24 1.61 33.65
CA ARG A 177 -5.98 1.54 32.37
C ARG A 177 -5.39 2.32 31.18
N PHE A 178 -4.26 3.00 31.34
CA PHE A 178 -3.66 3.81 30.27
C PHE A 178 -2.17 3.52 30.07
N ALA A 179 -1.83 2.30 29.63
CA ALA A 179 -0.57 2.10 28.91
C ALA A 179 -0.83 2.56 27.47
N VAL A 180 -0.09 3.57 27.00
CA VAL A 180 -0.13 4.01 25.60
C VAL A 180 0.32 2.81 24.75
N GLN A 181 -0.59 2.28 23.93
CA GLN A 181 -0.24 1.24 22.97
C GLN A 181 0.61 1.88 21.87
N GLU A 182 1.92 1.59 21.87
CA GLU A 182 2.82 2.08 20.83
C GLU A 182 2.51 1.38 19.50
N ASN A 183 2.48 2.14 18.41
CA ASN A 183 2.34 1.56 17.08
C ASN A 183 3.61 0.73 16.78
N VAL A 184 3.42 -0.50 16.32
CA VAL A 184 4.54 -1.36 15.91
C VAL A 184 4.42 -1.65 14.43
N ALA A 185 5.39 -1.15 13.65
CA ALA A 185 5.45 -1.37 12.22
C ALA A 185 6.88 -1.19 11.72
N PHE A 186 7.33 -2.05 10.82
CA PHE A 186 8.61 -1.90 10.15
C PHE A 186 8.52 -2.20 8.67
N THR A 187 9.42 -1.62 7.90
CA THR A 187 9.71 -1.99 6.53
C THR A 187 11.16 -1.70 6.26
N ALA A 188 11.88 -2.70 5.78
CA ALA A 188 13.26 -2.61 5.38
C ALA A 188 13.45 -3.20 3.99
N MET A 189 14.48 -2.71 3.30
CA MET A 189 14.81 -3.08 1.93
C MET A 189 16.28 -3.44 1.81
N ARG A 190 16.57 -4.37 0.90
CA ARG A 190 17.95 -4.71 0.54
C ARG A 190 18.46 -3.74 -0.52
N VAL A 191 19.53 -2.98 -0.25
CA VAL A 191 20.11 -2.01 -1.21
C VAL A 191 21.33 -2.57 -1.94
N PRO A 192 22.45 -2.94 -1.29
CA PRO A 192 23.51 -3.64 -1.98
C PRO A 192 23.05 -5.06 -2.31
N ASN A 193 23.66 -5.69 -3.30
CA ASN A 193 23.50 -7.13 -3.48
C ASN A 193 23.94 -7.87 -2.20
N GLN A 194 23.32 -9.00 -1.87
CA GLN A 194 23.85 -9.93 -0.86
C GLN A 194 24.39 -11.15 -1.59
N GLN A 195 25.66 -11.46 -1.35
CA GLN A 195 26.34 -12.56 -2.02
C GLN A 195 26.90 -13.52 -0.99
N HIS A 196 27.12 -14.75 -1.42
CA HIS A 196 27.69 -15.81 -0.59
C HIS A 196 26.89 -16.09 0.68
N ILE A 197 25.56 -16.11 0.55
CA ILE A 197 24.66 -16.37 1.68
C ILE A 197 24.68 -17.87 1.98
N GLY A 198 25.11 -18.23 3.19
CA GLY A 198 25.12 -19.59 3.69
C GLY A 198 23.71 -20.13 3.95
N ILE A 199 23.64 -21.44 4.21
CA ILE A 199 22.40 -22.08 4.67
C ILE A 199 22.08 -21.58 6.08
N ASN A 200 20.80 -21.28 6.34
CA ASN A 200 20.25 -20.70 7.56
C ASN A 200 20.85 -19.34 7.93
N GLN A 201 21.54 -18.68 7.00
CA GLN A 201 22.02 -17.32 7.22
C GLN A 201 20.88 -16.33 6.98
N ASP A 202 20.75 -15.36 7.88
CA ASP A 202 19.79 -14.28 7.76
C ASP A 202 20.10 -13.39 6.54
N ILE A 203 19.04 -13.07 5.81
CA ILE A 203 19.05 -12.10 4.71
C ILE A 203 18.88 -10.72 5.34
N ILE A 204 19.86 -9.85 5.11
CA ILE A 204 19.93 -8.55 5.76
C ILE A 204 19.26 -7.51 4.88
N PHE A 205 18.23 -6.82 5.39
CA PHE A 205 17.62 -5.67 4.73
C PHE A 205 18.12 -4.38 5.42
N ASP A 206 19.12 -3.77 4.81
CA ASP A 206 19.96 -2.72 5.40
C ASP A 206 19.31 -1.32 5.39
N ARG A 207 18.43 -1.04 4.42
CA ARG A 207 17.74 0.25 4.33
C ARG A 207 16.38 0.19 5.02
N VAL A 208 16.28 0.82 6.19
CA VAL A 208 15.04 0.94 6.95
C VAL A 208 14.20 2.12 6.43
N LEU A 209 12.97 1.85 6.00
CA LEU A 209 11.98 2.86 5.64
C LEU A 209 11.07 3.24 6.82
N THR A 210 10.72 2.27 7.65
CA THR A 210 9.85 2.45 8.83
C THR A 210 10.33 1.51 9.93
N ASN A 211 10.30 1.95 11.19
CA ASN A 211 10.65 1.15 12.36
C ASN A 211 9.97 1.67 13.64
N GLU A 212 8.65 1.85 13.57
CA GLU A 212 7.82 2.22 14.71
C GLU A 212 7.86 1.11 15.77
N GLY A 213 8.08 1.48 17.03
CA GLY A 213 8.34 0.53 18.12
C GLY A 213 9.75 -0.05 18.16
N GLY A 214 10.62 0.29 17.19
CA GLY A 214 12.05 0.00 17.23
C GLY A 214 12.44 -1.49 17.18
N GLY A 215 11.53 -2.38 16.76
CA GLY A 215 11.74 -3.83 16.79
C GLY A 215 12.65 -4.39 15.68
N TYR A 216 12.86 -3.67 14.58
CA TYR A 216 13.71 -4.17 13.48
C TYR A 216 15.18 -3.77 13.64
N HIS A 217 16.08 -4.74 13.50
CA HIS A 217 17.52 -4.61 13.64
C HIS A 217 18.25 -4.79 12.29
N PRO A 218 18.60 -3.70 11.58
CA PRO A 218 19.11 -3.78 10.20
C PRO A 218 20.50 -4.38 10.07
N ASN A 219 21.29 -4.44 11.14
CA ASN A 219 22.61 -5.08 11.11
C ASN A 219 22.52 -6.62 11.07
N HIS A 220 21.39 -7.18 11.49
CA HIS A 220 21.17 -8.62 11.61
C HIS A 220 20.04 -9.11 10.69
N GLY A 221 19.17 -8.25 10.19
CA GLY A 221 18.02 -8.65 9.38
C GLY A 221 16.86 -9.24 10.20
N VAL A 222 16.85 -8.98 11.51
CA VAL A 222 15.93 -9.60 12.48
C VAL A 222 14.93 -8.56 13.00
N PHE A 223 13.67 -8.96 13.12
CA PHE A 223 12.64 -8.24 13.85
C PHE A 223 12.38 -8.91 15.20
N THR A 224 12.51 -8.17 16.29
CA THR A 224 12.17 -8.61 17.65
C THR A 224 10.87 -7.92 18.07
N ALA A 225 9.85 -8.68 18.45
CA ALA A 225 8.54 -8.14 18.80
C ALA A 225 8.61 -7.32 20.10
N PRO A 226 8.34 -6.00 20.07
CA PRO A 226 8.33 -5.16 21.28
C PRO A 226 7.04 -5.32 22.10
N GLN A 227 5.98 -5.86 21.49
CA GLN A 227 4.67 -6.05 22.10
C GLN A 227 4.10 -7.43 21.75
N SER A 228 3.40 -8.08 22.70
CA SER A 228 2.65 -9.29 22.39
C SER A 228 1.40 -8.98 21.57
N GLY A 229 1.17 -9.69 20.47
CA GLY A 229 -0.03 -9.52 19.67
C GLY A 229 0.01 -10.30 18.35
N VAL A 230 -0.95 -9.99 17.47
CA VAL A 230 -1.02 -10.61 16.13
C VAL A 230 -0.32 -9.68 15.15
N TYR A 231 0.65 -10.22 14.43
CA TYR A 231 1.46 -9.52 13.45
C TYR A 231 1.16 -10.03 12.05
N VAL A 232 1.14 -9.11 11.09
CA VAL A 232 1.29 -9.45 9.68
C VAL A 232 2.75 -9.28 9.33
N ILE A 233 3.41 -10.34 8.85
CA ILE A 233 4.79 -10.32 8.41
C ILE A 233 4.84 -10.70 6.93
N SER A 234 5.56 -9.94 6.13
CA SER A 234 5.71 -10.17 4.69
C SER A 234 7.15 -9.98 4.26
N SER A 235 7.62 -10.84 3.36
CA SER A 235 8.90 -10.65 2.69
C SER A 235 8.77 -10.93 1.21
N THR A 236 9.54 -10.17 0.43
CA THR A 236 9.70 -10.32 -1.02
C THR A 236 11.17 -10.40 -1.33
N ILE A 237 11.58 -11.39 -2.13
CA ILE A 237 12.97 -11.57 -2.55
C ILE A 237 13.03 -11.62 -4.08
N LEU A 238 13.96 -10.85 -4.65
CA LEU A 238 14.35 -10.94 -6.05
C LEU A 238 15.61 -11.80 -6.17
N THR A 239 15.55 -12.84 -6.99
CA THR A 239 16.70 -13.72 -7.23
C THR A 239 17.84 -13.00 -7.94
N TRP A 240 19.06 -13.54 -7.84
CA TRP A 240 20.10 -13.23 -8.82
C TRP A 240 19.67 -13.65 -10.23
N MET A 241 20.30 -13.07 -11.25
CA MET A 241 20.06 -13.46 -12.64
C MET A 241 20.53 -14.90 -12.87
N ASN A 242 19.68 -15.78 -13.41
CA ASN A 242 19.95 -17.22 -13.49
C ASN A 242 20.22 -17.88 -12.12
N GLY A 243 19.67 -17.29 -11.05
CA GLY A 243 19.84 -17.77 -9.69
C GLY A 243 18.54 -18.32 -9.12
N GLU A 244 18.69 -19.13 -8.08
CA GLU A 244 17.60 -19.71 -7.31
C GLU A 244 17.59 -19.11 -5.90
N VAL A 245 16.41 -18.76 -5.41
CA VAL A 245 16.21 -18.40 -4.01
C VAL A 245 15.23 -19.39 -3.41
N HIS A 246 15.66 -20.06 -2.35
CA HIS A 246 14.78 -20.75 -1.44
C HIS A 246 15.01 -20.17 -0.05
N ALA A 247 14.18 -19.20 0.31
CA ALA A 247 14.21 -18.54 1.60
C ALA A 247 13.01 -18.96 2.46
N ALA A 248 13.07 -18.67 3.75
CA ALA A 248 11.94 -18.86 4.65
C ALA A 248 11.80 -17.67 5.59
N ILE A 249 10.55 -17.31 5.90
CA ILE A 249 10.24 -16.54 7.10
C ILE A 249 10.39 -17.50 8.28
N VAL A 250 11.23 -17.13 9.24
CA VAL A 250 11.62 -17.96 10.39
C VAL A 250 11.17 -17.25 11.67
N HIS A 251 10.46 -17.97 12.54
CA HIS A 251 10.05 -17.52 13.88
C HIS A 251 10.79 -18.35 14.94
N ASN A 252 11.59 -17.68 15.78
CA ASN A 252 12.39 -18.32 16.83
C ASN A 252 13.15 -19.57 16.33
N GLY A 253 13.80 -19.46 15.15
CA GLY A 253 14.57 -20.54 14.52
C GLY A 253 13.75 -21.58 13.75
N ASN A 254 12.42 -21.50 13.73
CA ASN A 254 11.55 -22.43 12.99
C ASN A 254 10.99 -21.77 11.73
N ALA A 255 11.17 -22.40 10.56
CA ALA A 255 10.58 -21.92 9.32
C ALA A 255 9.04 -22.02 9.37
N VAL A 256 8.36 -20.89 9.20
CA VAL A 256 6.89 -20.81 9.21
C VAL A 256 6.29 -20.70 7.82
N ALA A 257 7.02 -20.13 6.86
CA ALA A 257 6.60 -20.09 5.46
C ALA A 257 7.80 -19.95 4.53
N HIS A 258 7.75 -20.59 3.36
CA HIS A 258 8.84 -20.59 2.40
C HIS A 258 8.56 -19.63 1.23
N ILE A 259 9.63 -19.05 0.69
CA ILE A 259 9.69 -18.19 -0.48
C ILE A 259 10.60 -18.88 -1.49
N TYR A 260 10.07 -19.18 -2.66
CA TYR A 260 10.83 -19.82 -3.74
C TYR A 260 10.80 -18.95 -4.99
N GLY A 261 11.95 -18.69 -5.59
CA GLY A 261 12.06 -18.04 -6.90
C GLY A 261 13.18 -18.66 -7.72
N HIS A 262 13.00 -18.75 -9.03
CA HIS A 262 13.98 -19.35 -9.94
C HIS A 262 14.09 -18.52 -11.22
N GLY A 263 15.12 -17.67 -11.27
CA GLY A 263 15.42 -16.88 -12.46
C GLY A 263 16.11 -17.74 -13.51
N ASP A 264 15.67 -17.64 -14.77
CA ASP A 264 16.21 -18.39 -15.92
C ASP A 264 16.43 -17.50 -17.14
N ASN A 265 17.25 -17.95 -18.09
CA ASN A 265 17.45 -17.31 -19.40
C ASN A 265 17.86 -15.82 -19.33
N GLY A 266 18.76 -15.49 -18.41
CA GLY A 266 19.24 -14.14 -18.17
C GLY A 266 18.24 -13.25 -17.44
N ARG A 267 17.29 -13.84 -16.69
CA ARG A 267 16.26 -13.10 -15.96
C ARG A 267 16.37 -13.30 -14.46
N HIS A 268 15.81 -12.34 -13.75
CA HIS A 268 15.47 -12.46 -12.34
C HIS A 268 14.07 -13.04 -12.19
N ASP A 269 13.81 -13.69 -11.06
CA ASP A 269 12.47 -14.04 -10.61
C ASP A 269 12.20 -13.38 -9.25
N GLN A 270 10.95 -13.06 -8.96
CA GLN A 270 10.56 -12.39 -7.72
C GLN A 270 9.41 -13.11 -7.05
N SER A 271 9.61 -13.45 -5.78
CA SER A 271 8.60 -14.16 -4.99
C SER A 271 8.39 -13.51 -3.65
N SER A 272 7.16 -13.59 -3.16
CA SER A 272 6.73 -13.01 -1.90
C SER A 272 5.97 -14.02 -1.07
N GLN A 273 6.05 -13.88 0.25
CA GLN A 273 5.24 -14.64 1.18
C GLN A 273 4.77 -13.74 2.31
N THR A 274 3.58 -14.02 2.82
CA THR A 274 2.98 -13.27 3.94
C THR A 274 2.40 -14.25 4.94
N VAL A 275 2.68 -14.03 6.22
CA VAL A 275 2.14 -14.80 7.34
C VAL A 275 1.42 -13.88 8.32
N VAL A 276 0.34 -14.38 8.90
CA VAL A 276 -0.32 -13.77 10.06
C VAL A 276 0.01 -14.65 11.25
N ILE A 277 0.80 -14.14 12.19
CA ILE A 277 1.35 -14.92 13.29
C ILE A 277 1.20 -14.16 14.61
N ARG A 278 0.93 -14.89 15.70
CA ARG A 278 0.96 -14.31 17.04
C ARG A 278 2.39 -14.34 17.56
N LEU A 279 2.91 -13.18 17.95
CA LEU A 279 4.22 -13.03 18.57
C LEU A 279 4.05 -12.60 20.02
N ASN A 280 4.91 -13.10 20.90
CA ASN A 280 5.08 -12.58 22.24
C ASN A 280 6.21 -11.55 22.29
N VAL A 281 6.21 -10.68 23.31
CA VAL A 281 7.36 -9.79 23.56
C VAL A 281 8.66 -10.59 23.56
N GLY A 282 9.62 -10.17 22.75
CA GLY A 282 10.92 -10.81 22.62
C GLY A 282 11.01 -11.93 21.58
N ASP A 283 9.91 -12.35 20.96
CA ASP A 283 9.96 -13.29 19.83
C ASP A 283 10.68 -12.64 18.63
N GLU A 284 11.48 -13.44 17.93
CA GLU A 284 12.28 -13.03 16.80
C GLU A 284 11.73 -13.60 15.49
N VAL A 285 11.69 -12.74 14.46
CA VAL A 285 11.33 -13.11 13.10
C VAL A 285 12.39 -12.61 12.13
N ALA A 286 12.88 -13.51 11.28
CA ALA A 286 13.89 -13.23 10.27
C ALA A 286 13.53 -13.87 8.93
N VAL A 287 14.26 -13.50 7.88
CA VAL A 287 14.19 -14.18 6.59
C VAL A 287 15.52 -14.88 6.36
N GLN A 288 15.52 -16.20 6.25
CA GLN A 288 16.74 -17.00 6.13
C GLN A 288 16.84 -17.65 4.76
N ASN A 289 18.05 -17.73 4.23
CA ASN A 289 18.35 -18.58 3.09
C ASN A 289 18.32 -20.05 3.53
N VAL A 290 17.42 -20.85 2.97
CA VAL A 290 17.30 -22.28 3.25
C VAL A 290 18.19 -23.07 2.29
N ASN A 291 18.09 -22.76 0.99
CA ASN A 291 18.96 -23.30 -0.05
C ASN A 291 19.01 -22.33 -1.27
N PRO A 292 19.93 -22.53 -2.22
CA PRO A 292 21.15 -23.35 -2.14
C PRO A 292 22.18 -22.75 -1.15
N PRO A 293 23.25 -23.48 -0.79
CA PRO A 293 24.42 -22.84 -0.18
C PRO A 293 25.04 -21.83 -1.16
N ASP A 294 25.71 -20.80 -0.64
CA ASP A 294 26.39 -19.78 -1.45
C ASP A 294 25.42 -18.97 -2.34
N ASN A 295 24.23 -18.67 -1.82
CA ASN A 295 23.19 -17.99 -2.59
C ASN A 295 23.51 -16.50 -2.79
N ASN A 296 23.00 -15.93 -3.89
CA ASN A 296 23.09 -14.51 -4.22
C ASN A 296 21.68 -13.92 -4.39
N ILE A 297 21.44 -12.79 -3.73
CA ILE A 297 20.19 -12.04 -3.79
C ILE A 297 20.46 -10.68 -4.41
N TRP A 298 19.58 -10.28 -5.34
CA TRP A 298 19.69 -8.99 -6.00
C TRP A 298 19.20 -7.86 -5.09
N GLY A 299 19.98 -6.79 -5.04
CA GLY A 299 19.73 -5.60 -4.23
C GLY A 299 18.83 -4.58 -4.92
N TYR A 300 19.19 -3.30 -4.83
CA TYR A 300 18.50 -2.15 -5.42
C TYR A 300 17.04 -1.96 -4.99
N SER A 301 16.74 -2.30 -3.73
CA SER A 301 15.41 -2.16 -3.14
C SER A 301 14.31 -3.02 -3.79
N TYR A 302 14.68 -4.03 -4.60
CA TYR A 302 13.73 -5.01 -5.13
C TYR A 302 13.29 -6.03 -4.08
N SER A 303 14.14 -6.32 -3.10
CA SER A 303 13.82 -7.23 -1.99
C SER A 303 13.46 -6.44 -0.74
N SER A 304 12.41 -6.88 -0.04
CA SER A 304 11.87 -6.22 1.15
C SER A 304 11.46 -7.19 2.25
N PHE A 305 11.45 -6.67 3.48
CA PHE A 305 10.91 -7.33 4.66
C PHE A 305 10.14 -6.31 5.49
N SER A 306 8.89 -6.64 5.78
CA SER A 306 7.92 -5.73 6.38
C SER A 306 7.06 -6.46 7.40
N GLY A 307 6.59 -5.72 8.39
CA GLY A 307 5.59 -6.25 9.29
C GLY A 307 4.96 -5.19 10.19
N TYR A 308 3.80 -5.49 10.75
CA TYR A 308 3.10 -4.59 11.66
C TYR A 308 2.16 -5.35 12.61
N LEU A 309 1.92 -4.75 13.78
CA LEU A 309 0.94 -5.21 14.77
C LEU A 309 -0.48 -4.80 14.33
N VAL A 310 -1.41 -5.75 14.36
CA VAL A 310 -2.83 -5.57 14.01
C VAL A 310 -3.63 -4.99 15.18
#